data_AF-A0A4R4EP75-F1
#
_entry.id   AF-A0A4R4EP75-F1
#
_cell.length_a   1.000
_cell.length_b   1.000
_cell.length_c   1.000
_cell.angle_alpha   90.00
_cell.angle_beta   90.00
_cell.angle_gamma   90.00
#
_symmetry.space_group_name_H-M   'P 1'
#
loop_
_entity.id
_entity.type
_entity.pdbx_description
1 polymer ?
#
loop_
_entity_poly.entity_id
_entity_poly.type
_entity_poly.pdbx_seq_one_letter_code
_entity_poly.pdbx_strand_id
1 'polypeptide(L)'
;METTIGIQTMTILQYLALIHQVSYTSVCKVVGLSPQQFNDWVKKRRPVPLERLQVLADYFKVEANLLIDHNYYLRDLTPESKVDVQILYLTQKLNSGEESDETEAYQNKLAKLQVEKYKQALITRFTAILHMPNDDIPKLCEAFLHQIENGNENELCRLLQEKEG
;
A
#
# COMPACT_ATOMS: atom_id res chain seq x y z
N MET A 1 4.49 34.73 14.23
CA MET A 1 4.79 33.37 14.73
C MET A 1 3.73 32.45 14.17
N GLU A 2 4.00 31.81 13.04
CA GLU A 2 3.08 30.87 12.42
C GLU A 2 3.24 29.52 13.13
N THR A 3 2.27 29.16 13.97
CA THR A 3 2.16 27.80 14.48
C THR A 3 1.63 26.92 13.35
N THR A 4 2.54 26.26 12.64
CA THR A 4 2.21 25.14 11.77
C THR A 4 1.61 24.05 12.65
N ILE A 5 0.28 23.94 12.67
CA ILE A 5 -0.43 22.79 13.23
C ILE A 5 -0.04 21.62 12.33
N GLY A 6 0.98 20.87 12.74
CA GLY A 6 1.43 19.68 12.03
C GLY A 6 0.25 18.74 11.89
N ILE A 7 -0.26 18.59 10.68
CA ILE A 7 -1.26 17.57 10.36
C ILE A 7 -0.57 16.25 10.66
N GLN A 8 -0.90 15.64 11.80
CA GLN A 8 -0.28 14.40 12.22
C GLN A 8 -0.72 13.31 11.24
N THR A 9 0.18 12.93 10.34
CA THR A 9 -0.04 11.88 9.36
C THR A 9 -0.24 10.56 10.10
N MET A 10 -1.32 9.85 9.76
CA MET A 10 -1.59 8.53 10.29
C MET A 10 -0.46 7.57 9.90
N THR A 11 0.03 6.73 10.81
CA THR A 11 1.01 5.69 10.49
C THR A 11 0.33 4.43 9.95
N ILE A 12 1.09 3.57 9.27
CA ILE A 12 0.60 2.25 8.83
C ILE A 12 0.07 1.42 10.01
N LEU A 13 0.78 1.44 11.15
CA LEU A 13 0.37 0.73 12.37
C LEU A 13 -0.98 1.23 12.90
N GLN A 14 -1.19 2.55 12.93
CA GLN A 14 -2.48 3.12 13.31
C GLN A 14 -3.59 2.71 12.34
N TYR A 15 -3.26 2.61 11.05
CA TYR A 15 -4.21 2.24 10.01
C TYR A 15 -4.63 0.76 10.10
N LEU A 16 -3.69 -0.13 10.39
CA LEU A 16 -3.97 -1.53 10.69
C LEU A 16 -4.93 -1.66 11.87
N ALA A 17 -4.67 -0.95 12.98
CA ALA A 17 -5.58 -0.95 14.12
C ALA A 17 -7.00 -0.45 13.74
N LEU A 18 -7.10 0.58 12.89
CA LEU A 18 -8.38 1.11 12.42
C LEU A 18 -9.16 0.07 11.59
N ILE A 19 -8.53 -0.56 10.59
CA ILE A 19 -9.25 -1.50 9.70
C ILE A 19 -9.58 -2.83 10.38
N HIS A 20 -8.80 -3.24 11.39
CA HIS A 20 -9.13 -4.36 12.27
C HIS A 20 -10.15 -3.99 13.37
N GLN A 21 -10.56 -2.72 13.46
CA GLN A 21 -11.47 -2.20 14.48
C GLN A 21 -11.01 -2.48 15.92
N VAL A 22 -9.69 -2.42 16.16
CA VAL A 22 -9.07 -2.65 17.48
C VAL A 22 -8.53 -1.35 18.07
N SER A 23 -8.72 -1.16 19.37
CA SER A 23 -8.13 -0.02 20.08
C SER A 23 -6.62 -0.20 20.31
N TYR A 24 -5.85 0.88 20.32
CA TYR A 24 -4.41 0.81 20.61
C TYR A 24 -4.11 0.21 21.98
N THR A 25 -4.97 0.50 22.97
CA THR A 25 -4.87 -0.08 24.31
C THR A 25 -5.07 -1.60 24.30
N SER A 26 -6.02 -2.10 23.49
CA SER A 26 -6.24 -3.54 23.32
C SER A 26 -5.04 -4.21 22.67
N VAL A 27 -4.50 -3.62 21.60
CA VAL A 27 -3.28 -4.11 20.94
C VAL A 27 -2.13 -4.18 21.95
N CYS A 28 -1.84 -3.06 22.63
CA CYS A 28 -0.76 -2.97 23.63
C CYS A 28 -0.87 -4.06 24.71
N LYS A 29 -2.08 -4.31 25.22
CA LYS A 29 -2.33 -5.34 26.23
C LYS A 29 -1.99 -6.74 25.70
N VAL A 30 -2.40 -7.07 24.47
CA VAL A 30 -2.14 -8.39 23.86
C VAL A 30 -0.66 -8.59 23.59
N VAL A 31 0.03 -7.56 23.09
CA VAL A 31 1.45 -7.65 22.72
C VAL A 31 2.43 -7.34 23.86
N GLY A 32 1.93 -7.14 25.09
CA GLY A 32 2.77 -6.86 26.26
C GLY A 32 3.56 -5.55 26.15
N LEU A 33 2.94 -4.50 25.61
CA LEU A 33 3.48 -3.15 25.48
C LEU A 33 2.74 -2.16 26.38
N SER A 34 3.43 -1.09 26.81
CA SER A 34 2.74 0.02 27.47
C SER A 34 2.17 1.01 26.43
N PRO A 35 1.00 1.63 26.69
CA PRO A 35 0.43 2.65 25.80
C PRO A 35 1.38 3.82 25.55
N GLN A 36 2.23 4.15 26.53
CA GLN A 36 3.25 5.20 26.39
C GLN A 36 4.28 4.84 25.31
N GLN A 37 4.75 3.59 25.29
CA GLN A 37 5.71 3.12 24.27
C GLN A 37 5.11 3.23 22.86
N PHE A 38 3.85 2.83 22.70
CA PHE A 38 3.13 2.92 21.43
C PHE A 38 2.99 4.37 20.96
N ASN A 39 2.60 5.29 21.87
CA ASN A 39 2.48 6.72 21.57
C ASN A 39 3.82 7.34 21.16
N ASP A 40 4.91 6.96 21.83
CA ASP A 40 6.25 7.47 21.48
C ASP A 40 6.70 7.03 20.08
N TRP A 41 6.32 5.82 19.63
CA TRP A 41 6.58 5.36 18.27
C TRP A 41 5.70 6.05 17.23
N VAL A 42 4.40 6.20 17.50
CA VAL A 42 3.47 6.93 16.62
C VAL A 42 3.91 8.38 16.44
N LYS A 43 4.44 9.01 17.50
CA LYS A 43 5.00 10.37 17.46
C LYS A 43 6.45 10.42 16.95
N LYS A 44 7.01 9.30 16.50
CA LYS A 44 8.38 9.16 16.00
C LYS A 44 9.44 9.73 16.96
N ARG A 45 9.21 9.65 18.26
CA ARG A 45 10.15 10.13 19.29
C ARG A 45 11.35 9.21 19.48
N ARG A 46 11.20 7.94 19.11
CA ARG A 46 12.22 6.90 19.19
C ARG A 46 11.93 5.79 18.17
N PRO A 47 12.95 5.06 17.71
CA PRO A 47 12.75 3.90 16.84
C PRO A 47 12.05 2.74 17.56
N VAL A 48 11.47 1.83 16.78
CA VAL A 48 10.83 0.60 17.24
C VAL A 48 11.91 -0.49 17.37
N PRO A 49 12.14 -1.06 18.56
CA PRO A 49 13.05 -2.19 18.72
C PRO A 49 12.60 -3.40 17.90
N LEU A 50 13.54 -4.12 17.28
CA LEU A 50 13.26 -5.25 16.38
C LEU A 50 12.36 -6.32 17.02
N GLU A 51 12.63 -6.67 18.28
CA GLU A 51 11.80 -7.63 19.04
C GLU A 51 10.34 -7.17 19.15
N ARG A 52 10.11 -5.87 19.38
CA ARG A 52 8.76 -5.32 19.51
C ARG A 52 8.08 -5.13 18.17
N LEU A 53 8.87 -4.81 17.15
CA LEU A 53 8.42 -4.75 15.77
C LEU A 53 7.85 -6.10 15.34
N GLN A 54 8.56 -7.20 15.59
CA GLN A 54 8.10 -8.53 15.20
C GLN A 54 6.77 -8.89 15.90
N VAL A 55 6.64 -8.63 17.20
CA VAL A 55 5.39 -8.92 17.92
C VAL A 55 4.20 -8.11 17.38
N LEU A 56 4.41 -6.84 17.00
CA LEU A 56 3.36 -6.05 16.34
C LEU A 56 3.02 -6.59 14.95
N ALA A 57 4.04 -6.98 14.18
CA ALA A 57 3.88 -7.55 12.85
C ALA A 57 3.09 -8.86 12.90
N ASP A 58 3.42 -9.76 13.83
CA ASP A 58 2.75 -11.03 14.06
C ASP A 58 1.28 -10.83 14.47
N TYR A 59 1.01 -9.86 15.35
CA TYR A 59 -0.36 -9.54 15.77
C TYR A 59 -1.27 -9.18 14.58
N PHE A 60 -0.75 -8.38 13.64
CA PHE A 60 -1.46 -7.98 12.42
C PHE A 60 -1.23 -8.93 11.24
N LYS A 61 -0.44 -9.99 11.42
CA LYS A 61 -0.03 -10.94 10.37
C LYS A 61 0.61 -10.26 9.16
N VAL A 62 1.38 -9.19 9.36
CA VAL A 62 2.08 -8.45 8.30
C VAL A 62 3.59 -8.69 8.37
N GLU A 63 4.30 -8.35 7.30
CA GLU A 63 5.75 -8.28 7.32
C GLU A 63 6.23 -7.11 8.20
N ALA A 64 7.22 -7.33 9.06
CA ALA A 64 7.77 -6.32 9.96
C ALA A 64 8.24 -5.05 9.24
N ASN A 65 8.89 -5.22 8.08
CA ASN A 65 9.39 -4.12 7.25
C ASN A 65 8.29 -3.25 6.64
N LEU A 66 7.02 -3.72 6.63
CA LEU A 66 5.90 -2.89 6.23
C LEU A 66 5.67 -1.74 7.21
N LEU A 67 5.95 -1.96 8.50
CA LEU A 67 5.60 -1.01 9.55
C LEU A 67 6.63 0.12 9.72
N ILE A 68 7.88 -0.09 9.31
CA ILE A 68 9.00 0.82 9.62
C ILE A 68 9.80 1.27 8.40
N ASP A 69 10.42 2.44 8.50
CA ASP A 69 11.40 2.94 7.54
C ASP A 69 12.81 2.36 7.79
N HIS A 70 13.78 2.82 7.00
CA HIS A 70 15.18 2.40 7.09
C HIS A 70 15.86 2.77 8.44
N ASN A 71 15.28 3.69 9.20
CA ASN A 71 15.76 4.11 10.52
C ASN A 71 14.92 3.50 11.66
N TYR A 72 14.10 2.48 11.38
CA TYR A 72 13.23 1.81 12.35
C TYR A 72 12.14 2.70 12.95
N TYR A 73 11.77 3.82 12.31
CA TYR A 73 10.61 4.62 12.70
C TYR A 73 9.36 4.14 11.98
N LEU A 74 8.19 4.26 12.63
CA LEU A 74 6.93 3.87 11.99
C LEU A 74 6.70 4.68 10.71
N ARG A 75 6.39 3.97 9.62
CA ARG A 75 6.08 4.60 8.33
C ARG A 75 4.76 5.34 8.40
N ASP A 76 4.74 6.51 7.77
CA ASP A 76 3.49 7.20 7.48
C ASP A 76 2.67 6.41 6.47
N LEU A 77 1.35 6.53 6.60
CA LEU A 77 0.40 6.02 5.63
C LEU A 77 0.38 6.94 4.42
N THR A 78 1.04 6.52 3.36
CA THR A 78 0.92 7.12 2.02
C THR A 78 -0.32 6.58 1.29
N PRO A 79 -0.86 7.28 0.28
CA PRO A 79 -1.95 6.76 -0.54
C PRO A 79 -1.64 5.37 -1.13
N GLU A 80 -0.42 5.17 -1.60
CA GLU A 80 0.07 3.90 -2.13
C GLU A 80 0.07 2.80 -1.06
N SER A 81 0.74 3.06 0.08
CA SER A 81 0.80 2.07 1.17
C SER A 81 -0.58 1.75 1.76
N LYS A 82 -1.53 2.70 1.70
CA LYS A 82 -2.91 2.47 2.14
C LYS A 82 -3.61 1.43 1.28
N VAL A 83 -3.44 1.50 -0.05
CA VAL A 83 -3.98 0.50 -0.98
C VAL A 83 -3.34 -0.85 -0.70
N ASP A 84 -2.03 -0.91 -0.52
CA ASP A 84 -1.31 -2.15 -0.22
C ASP A 84 -1.77 -2.82 1.07
N VAL A 85 -1.89 -2.02 2.15
CA VAL A 85 -2.36 -2.52 3.45
C VAL A 85 -3.80 -3.00 3.38
N GLN A 86 -4.68 -2.31 2.64
CA GLN A 86 -6.06 -2.77 2.44
C GLN A 86 -6.13 -4.08 1.65
N ILE A 87 -5.33 -4.22 0.58
CA ILE A 87 -5.25 -5.46 -0.20
C ILE A 87 -4.83 -6.61 0.71
N LEU A 88 -3.75 -6.42 1.48
CA LEU A 88 -3.25 -7.42 2.41
C LEU A 88 -4.32 -7.83 3.44
N TYR A 89 -4.99 -6.86 4.07
CA TYR A 89 -6.05 -7.12 5.04
C TYR A 89 -7.21 -7.94 4.43
N LEU A 90 -7.71 -7.53 3.26
CA LEU A 90 -8.82 -8.21 2.59
C LEU A 90 -8.44 -9.62 2.15
N THR A 91 -7.24 -9.80 1.59
CA THR A 91 -6.72 -11.13 1.23
C THR A 91 -6.64 -12.04 2.46
N GLN A 92 -6.18 -11.54 3.60
CA GLN A 92 -6.15 -12.32 4.83
C GLN A 92 -7.55 -12.70 5.32
N LYS A 93 -8.51 -11.77 5.27
CA LYS A 93 -9.90 -12.03 5.66
C LYS A 93 -10.56 -13.10 4.78
N LEU A 94 -10.34 -13.03 3.48
CA LEU A 94 -10.83 -14.05 2.55
C LEU A 94 -10.16 -15.42 2.77
N ASN A 95 -8.86 -15.43 3.09
CA ASN A 95 -8.12 -16.67 3.35
C ASN A 95 -8.40 -17.30 4.72
N SER A 96 -8.92 -16.54 5.70
CA SER A 96 -9.25 -17.09 7.02
C SER A 96 -10.42 -18.08 7.02
N GLY A 97 -11.18 -18.19 5.92
CA GLY A 97 -12.31 -19.11 5.82
C GLY A 97 -13.49 -18.77 6.73
N GLU A 98 -13.47 -17.58 7.36
CA GLU A 98 -14.62 -17.00 8.04
C GLU A 98 -15.66 -16.62 6.99
N GLU A 99 -16.53 -17.57 6.65
CA GLU A 99 -17.66 -17.33 5.74
C GLU A 99 -18.60 -16.34 6.43
N SER A 100 -18.53 -15.09 5.96
CA SER A 100 -19.32 -13.96 6.43
C SER A 100 -20.18 -13.47 5.29
N ASP A 101 -21.34 -12.89 5.61
CA ASP A 101 -22.18 -12.14 4.67
C ASP A 101 -21.40 -11.04 3.93
N GLU A 102 -20.23 -10.63 4.45
CA GLU A 102 -19.34 -9.63 3.86
C GLU A 102 -18.35 -10.19 2.82
N THR A 103 -18.28 -11.52 2.62
CA THR A 103 -17.29 -12.17 1.74
C THR A 103 -17.33 -11.62 0.31
N GLU A 104 -18.53 -11.52 -0.27
CA GLU A 104 -18.71 -10.96 -1.63
C GLU A 104 -18.30 -9.48 -1.68
N ALA A 105 -18.63 -8.71 -0.65
CA ALA A 105 -18.24 -7.30 -0.56
C ALA A 105 -16.71 -7.13 -0.49
N TYR A 106 -16.02 -8.00 0.25
CA TYR A 106 -14.57 -8.02 0.34
C TYR A 106 -13.91 -8.42 -0.98
N GLN A 107 -14.43 -9.43 -1.67
CA GLN A 107 -13.95 -9.83 -2.99
C GLN A 107 -14.08 -8.68 -4.00
N ASN A 108 -15.25 -8.05 -4.05
CA ASN A 108 -15.51 -6.91 -4.93
C ASN A 108 -14.60 -5.72 -4.63
N LYS A 109 -14.37 -5.43 -3.33
CA LYS A 109 -13.45 -4.36 -2.93
C LYS A 109 -12.00 -4.69 -3.26
N LEU A 110 -11.57 -5.92 -3.03
CA LEU A 110 -10.21 -6.40 -3.34
C LEU A 110 -9.95 -6.29 -4.84
N ALA A 111 -10.89 -6.73 -5.70
CA ALA A 111 -10.76 -6.64 -7.15
C ALA A 111 -10.58 -5.19 -7.63
N LYS A 112 -11.37 -4.24 -7.08
CA LYS A 112 -11.23 -2.82 -7.39
C LYS A 112 -9.85 -2.27 -7.00
N LEU A 113 -9.39 -2.57 -5.78
CA LEU A 113 -8.09 -2.12 -5.30
C LEU A 113 -6.93 -2.71 -6.12
N GLN A 114 -7.04 -3.96 -6.56
CA GLN A 114 -6.05 -4.59 -7.43
C GLN A 114 -5.96 -3.90 -8.80
N VAL A 115 -7.11 -3.55 -9.40
CA VAL A 115 -7.14 -2.80 -10.66
C VAL A 115 -6.53 -1.41 -10.48
N GLU A 116 -6.87 -0.71 -9.41
CA GLU A 116 -6.28 0.61 -9.10
C GLU A 116 -4.76 0.53 -8.92
N LYS A 117 -4.28 -0.44 -8.13
CA LYS A 117 -2.85 -0.68 -7.91
C LYS A 117 -2.13 -0.98 -9.22
N TYR A 118 -2.71 -1.82 -10.08
CA TYR A 118 -2.13 -2.14 -11.38
C TYR A 118 -2.01 -0.90 -12.28
N LYS A 119 -3.07 -0.08 -12.37
CA LYS A 119 -3.05 1.17 -13.13
C LYS A 119 -1.98 2.13 -12.61
N GLN A 120 -1.87 2.28 -11.29
CA GLN A 120 -0.85 3.13 -10.68
C GLN A 120 0.57 2.63 -11.02
N ALA A 121 0.80 1.32 -10.97
CA ALA A 121 2.09 0.75 -11.35
C ALA A 121 2.45 1.04 -12.82
N LEU A 122 1.47 0.98 -13.74
CA LEU A 122 1.68 1.37 -15.14
C LEU A 122 2.04 2.87 -15.26
N ILE A 123 1.31 3.75 -14.58
CA ILE A 123 1.58 5.19 -14.59
C ILE A 123 3.00 5.49 -14.08
N THR A 124 3.41 4.87 -12.97
CA THR A 124 4.76 5.03 -12.41
C THR A 124 5.82 4.58 -13.41
N ARG A 125 5.62 3.45 -14.10
CA ARG A 125 6.54 2.96 -15.12
C ARG A 125 6.63 3.90 -16.33
N PHE A 126 5.49 4.37 -16.85
CA PHE A 126 5.47 5.35 -17.94
C PHE A 126 6.17 6.64 -17.55
N THR A 127 5.93 7.12 -16.33
CA THR A 127 6.60 8.31 -15.79
C THR A 127 8.11 8.10 -15.77
N ALA A 128 8.60 6.97 -15.26
CA ALA A 128 10.03 6.67 -15.24
C ALA A 128 10.66 6.60 -16.64
N ILE A 129 9.96 6.01 -17.61
CA ILE A 129 10.40 5.95 -19.02
C ILE A 129 10.54 7.35 -19.62
N LEU A 130 9.57 8.23 -19.40
CA LEU A 130 9.59 9.60 -19.92
C LEU A 130 10.71 10.48 -19.34
N HIS A 131 11.26 10.13 -18.18
CA HIS A 131 12.39 10.84 -17.57
C HIS A 131 13.76 10.32 -18.06
N MET A 132 13.81 9.28 -18.90
CA MET A 132 15.08 8.79 -19.44
C MET A 132 15.69 9.81 -20.42
N PRO A 133 17.02 9.97 -20.47
CA PRO A 133 17.70 10.90 -21.37
C PRO A 133 17.74 10.33 -22.80
N ASN A 134 16.57 10.26 -23.45
CA ASN A 134 16.42 9.83 -24.84
C ASN A 134 15.26 10.59 -25.49
N ASP A 135 15.59 11.46 -26.45
CA ASP A 135 14.65 12.36 -27.12
C ASP A 135 13.63 11.63 -28.02
N ASP A 136 13.87 10.36 -28.34
CA ASP A 136 12.94 9.57 -29.14
C ASP A 136 11.88 8.87 -28.29
N ILE A 137 12.12 8.67 -26.99
CA ILE A 137 11.16 8.01 -26.09
C ILE A 137 9.83 8.78 -26.01
N PRO A 138 9.79 10.12 -25.80
CA PRO A 138 8.54 10.86 -25.80
C PRO A 138 7.75 10.70 -27.10
N LYS A 139 8.43 10.73 -28.26
CA LYS A 139 7.79 10.56 -29.58
C LYS A 139 7.19 9.16 -29.74
N LEU A 140 7.89 8.13 -29.26
CA LEU A 140 7.39 6.76 -29.24
C LEU A 140 6.16 6.61 -28.34
N CYS A 141 6.17 7.26 -27.16
CA CYS A 141 5.02 7.28 -26.27
C CYS A 141 3.82 7.98 -26.91
N GLU A 142 4.00 9.14 -27.55
CA GLU A 142 2.94 9.84 -28.28
C GLU A 142 2.37 8.98 -29.43
N ALA A 143 3.24 8.35 -30.23
CA ALA A 143 2.80 7.47 -31.31
C ALA A 143 1.98 6.29 -30.79
N PHE A 144 2.39 5.68 -29.68
CA PHE A 144 1.64 4.61 -29.02
C PHE A 144 0.26 5.09 -28.52
N LEU A 145 0.21 6.23 -27.84
CA LEU A 145 -1.05 6.81 -27.34
C LEU A 145 -2.00 7.11 -28.50
N HIS A 146 -1.52 7.71 -29.58
CA HIS A 146 -2.33 7.96 -30.78
C HIS A 146 -2.91 6.67 -31.38
N GLN A 147 -2.20 5.53 -31.37
CA GLN A 147 -2.75 4.27 -31.86
C GLN A 147 -3.93 3.79 -30.97
N ILE A 148 -3.79 3.89 -29.65
CA ILE A 148 -4.85 3.52 -28.71
C ILE A 148 -6.07 4.46 -28.85
N GLU A 149 -5.84 5.77 -28.84
CA GLU A 149 -6.93 6.78 -28.89
C GLU A 149 -7.75 6.70 -30.18
N ASN A 150 -7.14 6.28 -31.28
CA ASN A 150 -7.81 6.09 -32.56
C ASN A 150 -8.44 4.70 -32.74
N GLY A 151 -8.37 3.83 -31.72
CA GLY A 151 -8.95 2.48 -31.78
C GLY A 151 -8.19 1.52 -32.70
N ASN A 152 -6.93 1.81 -33.03
CA ASN A 152 -6.06 0.94 -33.83
C ASN A 152 -5.46 -0.17 -32.96
N GLU A 153 -6.28 -0.81 -32.12
CA GLU A 153 -5.88 -1.81 -31.14
C GLU A 153 -5.37 -3.09 -31.81
N ASN A 154 -5.74 -3.37 -33.06
CA ASN A 154 -5.39 -4.59 -33.77
C ASN A 154 -3.87 -4.85 -33.84
N GLU A 155 -3.08 -3.81 -34.14
CA GLU A 155 -1.62 -3.95 -34.23
C GLU A 155 -0.98 -4.13 -32.85
N LEU A 156 -1.56 -3.51 -31.82
CA LEU A 156 -1.12 -3.62 -30.44
C LEU A 156 -1.49 -5.00 -29.84
N CYS A 157 -2.66 -5.53 -30.19
CA CYS A 157 -3.11 -6.87 -29.82
C CYS A 157 -2.20 -7.96 -30.41
N ARG A 158 -1.68 -7.76 -31.62
CA ARG A 158 -0.70 -8.68 -32.22
C ARG A 158 0.59 -8.74 -31.41
N LEU A 159 1.11 -7.60 -30.97
CA LEU A 159 2.29 -7.52 -30.10
C LEU A 159 2.07 -8.15 -28.72
N LEU A 160 0.84 -8.15 -28.21
CA LEU A 160 0.49 -8.87 -26.97
C LEU A 160 0.55 -10.40 -27.18
N GLN A 161 0.00 -10.90 -28.29
CA GLN A 161 -0.01 -12.34 -28.60
C GLN A 161 1.39 -12.92 -28.86
N GLU A 162 2.29 -12.17 -29.48
CA GLU A 162 3.68 -12.59 -29.72
C GLU A 162 4.52 -12.69 -28.44
N LYS A 163 4.06 -12.10 -27.34
CA LYS A 163 4.76 -12.09 -26.05
C LYS A 163 4.27 -13.18 -25.08
N GLU A 164 3.11 -13.77 -25.36
CA GLU A 164 2.48 -14.82 -24.56
C GLU A 164 2.69 -16.24 -25.15
N GLY A 165 3.26 -16.34 -26.37
CA GLY A 165 3.66 -17.60 -27.02
C GLY A 165 5.15 -17.92 -26.84
#